data_AF-A0A7Y9RE18-F1
#
_entry.id   AF-A0A7Y9RE18-F1
#
_cell.length_a   1.000
_cell.length_b   1.000
_cell.length_c   1.000
_cell.angle_alpha   90.00
_cell.angle_beta   90.00
_cell.angle_gamma   90.00
#
_symmetry.space_group_name_H-M   'P 1'
#
loop_
_entity.id
_entity.type
_entity.pdbx_description
1 polymer ?
#
loop_
_entity_poly.entity_id
_entity_poly.type
_entity_poly.pdbx_seq_one_letter_code
_entity_poly.pdbx_strand_id
1 'polypeptide(L)'
;MSSNASDLNPVRGWHPGVLRKIVLATTSKLSQHGIPIPGLDFYEAVAARGEEVIVEAIAEAVGASRDDSNTVIANIQVVRELLERFGDDLFLATEKADDLLLAQLAAHLVLEGTDGYNQIRYQAAWGAQGSPDWGTLWGVKQTIRDFTPAFVLKVCMKGEFRWLGIECHAPRRALPEDLHNRVRARTMVISGVPVLAFSPTDVETDVSACVEEIGYATSILAQELLAMHGIEPQPRRDFRPRN
;
A
#
# COMPACT_ATOMS: atom_id res chain seq x y z
N MET A 1 -10.00 35.60 6.17
CA MET A 1 -10.86 34.62 5.47
C MET A 1 -10.05 34.08 4.31
N SER A 2 -9.34 32.98 4.54
CA SER A 2 -8.52 32.31 3.53
C SER A 2 -9.44 31.48 2.65
N SER A 3 -9.36 31.65 1.34
CA SER A 3 -10.07 30.86 0.35
C SER A 3 -9.54 29.42 0.38
N ASN A 4 -10.31 28.49 0.94
CA ASN A 4 -10.17 27.06 0.65
C ASN A 4 -10.61 26.83 -0.79
N ALA A 5 -9.74 27.15 -1.75
CA ALA A 5 -9.83 26.57 -3.08
C ALA A 5 -9.24 25.16 -2.97
N SER A 6 -10.05 24.13 -3.16
CA SER A 6 -9.51 22.80 -3.45
C SER A 6 -8.87 22.88 -4.83
N ASP A 7 -7.58 23.25 -4.89
CA ASP A 7 -6.82 23.46 -6.15
C ASP A 7 -6.55 22.18 -6.94
N LEU A 8 -7.12 21.05 -6.52
CA LEU A 8 -7.22 19.86 -7.37
C LEU A 8 -8.51 20.00 -8.18
N ASN A 9 -8.45 20.75 -9.28
CA ASN A 9 -9.42 20.53 -10.36
C ASN A 9 -9.43 19.03 -10.65
N PRO A 10 -10.60 18.36 -10.70
CA PRO A 10 -10.65 16.93 -11.00
C PRO A 10 -9.92 16.71 -12.31
N VAL A 11 -8.90 15.87 -12.25
CA VAL A 11 -8.09 15.50 -13.40
C VAL A 11 -9.02 14.98 -14.49
N ARG A 12 -9.13 15.73 -15.59
CA ARG A 12 -10.01 15.37 -16.71
C ARG A 12 -9.38 14.27 -17.54
N GLY A 13 -9.49 13.04 -17.06
CA GLY A 13 -9.07 11.83 -17.77
C GLY A 13 -7.56 11.60 -17.81
N TRP A 14 -7.18 10.43 -18.29
CA TRP A 14 -5.79 10.03 -18.46
C TRP A 14 -5.08 10.80 -19.58
N HIS A 15 -3.86 11.27 -19.30
CA HIS A 15 -2.88 11.67 -20.30
C HIS A 15 -1.46 11.50 -19.71
N PRO A 16 -0.41 11.31 -20.53
CA PRO A 16 0.97 11.26 -20.04
C PRO A 16 1.35 12.51 -19.22
N GLY A 17 2.10 12.33 -18.14
CA GLY A 17 2.50 13.41 -17.23
C GLY A 17 1.44 13.83 -16.21
N VAL A 18 0.27 13.19 -16.16
CA VAL A 18 -0.80 13.56 -15.23
C VAL A 18 -0.44 13.25 -13.78
N LEU A 19 0.14 12.09 -13.50
CA LEU A 19 0.56 11.72 -12.15
C LEU A 19 1.73 12.58 -11.70
N ARG A 20 2.66 12.94 -12.60
CA ARG A 20 3.72 13.89 -12.28
C ARG A 20 3.15 15.23 -11.79
N LYS A 21 2.10 15.75 -12.43
CA LYS A 21 1.43 16.99 -11.97
C LYS A 21 0.79 16.83 -10.59
N ILE A 22 0.11 15.71 -10.36
CA ILE A 22 -0.52 15.41 -9.06
C ILE A 22 0.54 15.36 -7.97
N VAL A 23 1.62 14.61 -8.20
CA VAL A 23 2.71 14.46 -7.24
C VAL A 23 3.38 15.81 -6.95
N LEU A 24 3.72 16.59 -7.97
CA LEU A 24 4.28 17.93 -7.77
C LEU A 24 3.36 18.84 -6.94
N ALA A 25 2.04 18.78 -7.16
CA ALA A 25 1.08 19.52 -6.35
C ALA A 25 1.06 19.02 -4.90
N THR A 26 1.11 17.71 -4.68
CA THR A 26 1.20 17.08 -3.35
C THR A 26 2.50 17.48 -2.63
N THR A 27 3.67 17.34 -3.27
CA THR A 27 4.98 17.74 -2.74
C THR A 27 5.00 19.23 -2.39
N SER A 28 4.43 20.09 -3.24
CA SER A 28 4.30 21.53 -2.98
C SER A 28 3.48 21.82 -1.72
N LYS A 29 2.33 21.16 -1.55
CA LYS A 29 1.50 21.28 -0.35
C LYS A 29 2.25 20.83 0.90
N LEU A 30 2.90 19.66 0.86
CA LEU A 30 3.65 19.14 2.02
C LEU A 30 4.78 20.09 2.44
N SER A 31 5.50 20.65 1.45
CA SER A 31 6.55 21.65 1.68
C SER A 31 6.01 22.92 2.34
N GLN A 32 4.84 23.42 1.90
CA GLN A 32 4.18 24.58 2.53
C GLN A 32 3.80 24.34 4.00
N HIS A 33 3.53 23.08 4.37
CA HIS A 33 3.21 22.69 5.75
C HIS A 33 4.45 22.34 6.59
N GLY A 34 5.67 22.44 6.04
CA GLY A 34 6.91 22.15 6.75
C GLY A 34 7.08 20.67 7.11
N ILE A 35 6.37 19.79 6.41
CA ILE A 35 6.44 18.34 6.62
C ILE A 35 7.74 17.83 5.97
N PRO A 36 8.55 17.01 6.67
CA PRO A 36 9.70 16.35 6.06
C PRO A 36 9.22 15.44 4.92
N ILE A 37 9.72 15.69 3.71
CA ILE A 37 9.33 14.92 2.53
C ILE A 37 10.55 14.36 1.80
N PRO A 38 10.43 13.18 1.18
CA PRO A 38 11.46 12.67 0.28
C PRO A 38 11.80 13.68 -0.82
N GLY A 39 13.01 13.56 -1.38
CA GLY A 39 13.48 14.44 -2.46
C GLY A 39 12.58 14.38 -3.70
N LEU A 40 12.68 15.40 -4.56
CA LEU A 40 11.88 15.48 -5.79
C LEU A 40 12.03 14.23 -6.67
N ASP A 41 13.26 13.72 -6.80
CA ASP A 41 13.58 12.53 -7.60
C ASP A 41 12.77 11.29 -7.16
N PHE A 42 12.51 11.15 -5.86
CA PHE A 42 11.68 10.07 -5.32
C PHE A 42 10.25 10.17 -5.84
N TYR A 43 9.68 11.37 -5.75
CA TYR A 43 8.32 11.65 -6.18
C TYR A 43 8.16 11.56 -7.70
N GLU A 44 9.18 11.94 -8.46
CA GLU A 44 9.22 11.71 -9.91
C GLU A 44 9.25 10.22 -10.27
N ALA A 45 10.01 9.41 -9.52
CA ALA A 45 10.03 7.96 -9.69
C ALA A 45 8.66 7.33 -9.36
N VAL A 46 8.03 7.74 -8.25
CA VAL A 46 6.67 7.32 -7.86
C VAL A 46 5.65 7.70 -8.93
N ALA A 47 5.73 8.91 -9.50
CA ALA A 47 4.87 9.33 -10.58
C ALA A 47 5.10 8.51 -11.87
N ALA A 48 6.37 8.29 -12.24
CA ALA A 48 6.72 7.51 -13.43
C ALA A 48 6.21 6.07 -13.32
N ARG A 49 6.40 5.45 -12.16
CA ARG A 49 5.92 4.10 -11.88
C ARG A 49 4.39 4.00 -11.94
N GLY A 50 3.67 4.98 -11.40
CA GLY A 50 2.22 5.03 -11.55
C GLY A 50 1.76 5.22 -13.01
N GLU A 51 2.52 5.95 -13.82
CA GLU A 51 2.22 6.10 -15.24
C GLU A 51 2.43 4.79 -15.99
N GLU A 52 3.46 4.02 -15.64
CA GLU A 52 3.66 2.65 -16.16
C GLU A 52 2.48 1.75 -15.82
N VAL A 53 2.00 1.73 -14.57
CA VAL A 53 0.83 0.93 -14.15
C VAL A 53 -0.41 1.29 -14.96
N ILE A 54 -0.65 2.58 -15.22
CA ILE A 54 -1.79 3.01 -16.06
C ILE A 54 -1.61 2.54 -17.51
N VAL A 55 -0.40 2.70 -18.06
CA VAL A 55 -0.10 2.30 -19.44
C VAL A 55 -0.25 0.79 -19.61
N GLU A 56 0.24 -0.01 -18.66
CA GLU A 56 0.09 -1.47 -18.64
C GLU A 56 -1.38 -1.87 -18.60
N ALA A 57 -2.17 -1.30 -17.67
CA ALA A 57 -3.60 -1.58 -17.57
C ALA A 57 -4.37 -1.21 -18.84
N ILE A 58 -4.06 -0.07 -19.47
CA ILE A 58 -4.65 0.34 -20.75
C ILE A 58 -4.25 -0.63 -21.86
N ALA A 59 -2.98 -1.03 -21.93
CA ALA A 59 -2.48 -1.96 -22.93
C ALA A 59 -3.15 -3.34 -22.81
N GLU A 60 -3.32 -3.84 -21.59
CA GLU A 60 -4.05 -5.07 -21.31
C GLU A 60 -5.53 -4.98 -21.72
N ALA A 61 -6.21 -3.88 -21.37
CA ALA A 61 -7.59 -3.66 -21.77
C ALA A 61 -7.76 -3.59 -23.30
N VAL A 62 -6.81 -2.97 -24.00
CA VAL A 62 -6.81 -2.89 -25.48
C VAL A 62 -6.50 -4.25 -26.11
N GLY A 63 -5.62 -5.03 -25.49
CA GLY A 63 -5.22 -6.37 -25.96
C GLY A 63 -6.26 -7.47 -25.66
N ALA A 64 -7.23 -7.20 -24.79
CA ALA A 64 -8.26 -8.17 -24.41
C ALA A 64 -9.12 -8.60 -25.61
N SER A 65 -9.49 -9.89 -25.65
CA SER A 65 -10.44 -10.40 -26.63
C SER A 65 -11.78 -9.68 -26.52
N ARG A 66 -12.54 -9.59 -27.61
CA ARG A 66 -13.87 -8.94 -27.63
C ARG A 66 -14.86 -9.55 -26.62
N ASP A 67 -14.69 -10.82 -26.28
CA ASP A 67 -15.55 -11.52 -25.32
C ASP A 67 -15.07 -11.42 -23.87
N ASP A 68 -13.88 -10.85 -23.62
CA ASP A 68 -13.31 -10.69 -22.28
C ASP A 68 -13.61 -9.32 -21.68
N SER A 69 -14.91 -9.06 -21.49
CA SER A 69 -15.38 -7.81 -20.89
C SER A 69 -14.93 -7.62 -19.44
N ASN A 70 -14.63 -8.72 -18.73
CA ASN A 70 -14.20 -8.65 -17.33
C ASN A 70 -12.80 -8.07 -17.20
N THR A 71 -11.85 -8.49 -18.04
CA THR A 71 -10.49 -7.92 -18.07
C THR A 71 -10.50 -6.43 -18.41
N VAL A 72 -11.34 -6.03 -19.38
CA VAL A 72 -11.50 -4.61 -19.74
C VAL A 72 -12.05 -3.79 -18.56
N ILE A 73 -13.12 -4.26 -17.91
CA ILE A 73 -13.73 -3.56 -16.78
C ILE A 73 -12.76 -3.47 -15.60
N ALA A 74 -12.06 -4.55 -15.26
CA ALA A 74 -11.08 -4.58 -14.19
C ALA A 74 -9.95 -3.56 -14.42
N ASN A 75 -9.39 -3.53 -15.62
CA ASN A 75 -8.32 -2.60 -15.96
C ASN A 75 -8.78 -1.12 -15.98
N ILE A 76 -9.99 -0.84 -16.46
CA ILE A 76 -10.58 0.51 -16.36
C ILE A 76 -10.75 0.93 -14.90
N GLN A 77 -11.16 0.00 -14.02
CA GLN A 77 -11.29 0.27 -12.60
C GLN A 77 -9.92 0.59 -11.96
N VAL A 78 -8.87 -0.15 -12.29
CA VAL A 78 -7.49 0.14 -11.83
C VAL A 78 -7.08 1.56 -12.20
N VAL A 79 -7.22 1.94 -13.48
CA VAL A 79 -6.85 3.28 -13.95
C VAL A 79 -7.66 4.35 -13.23
N ARG A 80 -8.97 4.14 -13.06
CA ARG A 80 -9.86 5.09 -12.40
C ARG A 80 -9.51 5.25 -10.92
N GLU A 81 -9.34 4.16 -10.18
CA GLU A 81 -9.00 4.19 -8.76
C GLU A 81 -7.68 4.91 -8.52
N LEU A 82 -6.66 4.63 -9.37
CA LEU A 82 -5.38 5.31 -9.26
C LEU A 82 -5.52 6.82 -9.54
N LEU A 83 -6.20 7.22 -10.62
CA LEU A 83 -6.38 8.64 -10.93
C LEU A 83 -7.22 9.41 -9.90
N GLU A 84 -8.26 8.79 -9.33
CA GLU A 84 -9.15 9.44 -8.38
C GLU A 84 -8.49 9.65 -7.01
N ARG A 85 -7.64 8.72 -6.57
CA ARG A 85 -7.19 8.68 -5.17
C ARG A 85 -5.72 8.96 -4.96
N PHE A 86 -4.89 8.78 -5.98
CA PHE A 86 -3.43 8.78 -5.81
C PHE A 86 -2.90 10.05 -5.14
N GLY A 87 -3.36 11.23 -5.56
CA GLY A 87 -2.88 12.49 -4.97
C GLY A 87 -3.22 12.67 -3.49
N ASP A 88 -4.47 12.37 -3.13
CA ASP A 88 -4.98 12.56 -1.77
C ASP A 88 -4.43 11.48 -0.82
N ASP A 89 -4.45 10.21 -1.24
CA ASP A 89 -3.92 9.11 -0.44
C ASP A 89 -2.39 9.25 -0.26
N LEU A 90 -1.65 9.64 -1.31
CA LEU A 90 -0.22 9.93 -1.21
C LEU A 90 0.05 11.10 -0.27
N PHE A 91 -0.68 12.21 -0.39
CA PHE A 91 -0.53 13.36 0.49
C PHE A 91 -0.79 12.98 1.95
N LEU A 92 -1.93 12.37 2.24
CA LEU A 92 -2.34 12.06 3.60
C LEU A 92 -1.49 10.95 4.24
N ALA A 93 -1.00 9.99 3.46
CA ALA A 93 -0.12 8.94 3.98
C ALA A 93 1.28 9.49 4.31
N THR A 94 1.84 10.32 3.42
CA THR A 94 3.16 10.94 3.63
C THR A 94 3.14 12.02 4.71
N GLU A 95 2.05 12.80 4.83
CA GLU A 95 1.87 13.75 5.94
C GLU A 95 1.90 13.07 7.31
N LYS A 96 1.27 11.89 7.43
CA LYS A 96 1.23 11.14 8.69
C LYS A 96 2.51 10.37 8.99
N ALA A 97 3.32 10.10 7.98
CA ALA A 97 4.64 9.53 8.14
C ALA A 97 5.57 10.63 8.65
N ASP A 98 5.85 10.63 9.95
CA ASP A 98 6.60 11.67 10.64
C ASP A 98 8.13 11.55 10.48
N ASP A 99 8.59 10.69 9.58
CA ASP A 99 9.96 10.65 9.10
C ASP A 99 10.03 10.24 7.61
N LEU A 100 11.19 10.49 6.99
CA LEU A 100 11.40 10.29 5.56
C LEU A 100 11.30 8.82 5.13
N LEU A 101 11.72 7.89 5.99
CA LEU A 101 11.73 6.46 5.71
C LEU A 101 10.29 5.94 5.61
N LEU A 102 9.46 6.34 6.58
CA LEU A 102 8.04 6.01 6.58
C LEU A 102 7.35 6.67 5.38
N ALA A 103 7.69 7.91 5.04
CA ALA A 103 7.08 8.59 3.89
C ALA A 103 7.40 7.86 2.58
N GLN A 104 8.63 7.35 2.42
CA GLN A 104 9.05 6.59 1.25
C GLN A 104 8.26 5.27 1.10
N LEU A 105 8.18 4.49 2.18
CA LEU A 105 7.46 3.23 2.15
C LEU A 105 5.95 3.45 2.03
N ALA A 106 5.38 4.45 2.69
CA ALA A 106 3.97 4.80 2.57
C ALA A 106 3.58 5.17 1.14
N ALA A 107 4.40 5.97 0.45
CA ALA A 107 4.15 6.35 -0.94
C ALA A 107 4.19 5.15 -1.91
N HIS A 108 5.13 4.23 -1.75
CA HIS A 108 5.15 2.99 -2.53
C HIS A 108 4.00 2.06 -2.17
N LEU A 109 3.58 2.03 -0.90
CA LEU A 109 2.45 1.24 -0.46
C LEU A 109 1.11 1.77 -1.00
N VAL A 110 0.96 3.10 -1.17
CA VAL A 110 -0.18 3.71 -1.90
C VAL A 110 -0.19 3.26 -3.36
N LEU A 111 0.98 3.12 -3.98
CA LEU A 111 1.10 2.87 -5.41
C LEU A 111 0.99 1.39 -5.80
N GLU A 112 1.70 0.52 -5.06
CA GLU A 112 1.95 -0.87 -5.44
C GLU A 112 1.34 -1.88 -4.45
N GLY A 113 0.77 -1.40 -3.35
CA GLY A 113 0.29 -2.24 -2.26
C GLY A 113 -0.88 -3.14 -2.69
N THR A 114 -0.68 -4.45 -2.61
CA THR A 114 -1.70 -5.46 -2.93
C THR A 114 -1.80 -6.51 -1.82
N ASP A 115 -2.97 -7.11 -1.63
CA ASP A 115 -3.14 -8.31 -0.80
C ASP A 115 -3.18 -9.61 -1.62
N GLY A 116 -2.75 -9.54 -2.88
CA GLY A 116 -2.80 -10.66 -3.83
C GLY A 116 -4.17 -10.83 -4.51
N TYR A 117 -5.20 -10.12 -4.03
CA TYR A 117 -6.56 -10.15 -4.59
C TYR A 117 -7.04 -8.75 -4.99
N ASN A 118 -6.73 -7.74 -4.18
CA ASN A 118 -7.09 -6.34 -4.40
C ASN A 118 -5.92 -5.43 -4.07
N GLN A 119 -5.99 -4.20 -4.60
CA GLN A 119 -5.20 -3.09 -4.09
C GLN A 119 -5.56 -2.81 -2.64
N ILE A 120 -4.55 -2.62 -1.78
CA ILE A 120 -4.77 -2.27 -0.39
C ILE A 120 -5.06 -0.77 -0.29
N ARG A 121 -6.05 -0.40 0.52
CA ARG A 121 -6.57 0.97 0.54
C ARG A 121 -6.10 1.73 1.77
N TYR A 122 -5.51 2.90 1.56
CA TYR A 122 -5.15 3.78 2.66
C TYR A 122 -6.41 4.31 3.36
N GLN A 123 -6.35 4.40 4.69
CA GLN A 123 -7.41 4.96 5.52
C GLN A 123 -6.85 5.94 6.55
N ALA A 124 -7.02 7.24 6.27
CA ALA A 124 -6.61 8.30 7.20
C ALA A 124 -7.45 8.30 8.49
N ALA A 125 -8.77 8.11 8.40
CA ALA A 125 -9.68 8.14 9.54
C ALA A 125 -9.94 6.72 10.07
N TRP A 126 -8.93 6.15 10.72
CA TRP A 126 -8.99 4.79 11.25
C TRP A 126 -10.17 4.60 12.21
N GLY A 127 -11.03 3.62 11.94
CA GLY A 127 -12.22 3.31 12.76
C GLY A 127 -13.44 4.23 12.54
N ALA A 128 -13.33 5.31 11.76
CA ALA A 128 -14.47 6.18 11.44
C ALA A 128 -15.35 5.61 10.31
N GLN A 129 -14.75 4.85 9.39
CA GLN A 129 -15.48 4.09 8.38
C GLN A 129 -15.51 2.61 8.77
N GLY A 130 -16.63 1.94 8.46
CA GLY A 130 -16.76 0.50 8.64
C GLY A 130 -15.69 -0.27 7.87
N SER A 131 -15.34 -1.45 8.35
CA SER A 131 -14.45 -2.35 7.61
C SER A 131 -15.17 -2.88 6.37
N PRO A 132 -14.48 -2.99 5.22
CA PRO A 132 -15.10 -3.53 4.02
C PRO A 132 -15.46 -5.00 4.24
N ASP A 133 -16.46 -5.48 3.51
CA ASP A 133 -16.81 -6.90 3.49
C ASP A 133 -15.68 -7.76 2.91
N TRP A 134 -14.83 -7.21 2.04
CA TRP A 134 -13.66 -7.86 1.50
C TRP A 134 -12.57 -6.84 1.14
N GLY A 135 -11.31 -7.22 1.37
CA GLY A 135 -10.12 -6.46 1.00
C GLY A 135 -9.34 -5.95 2.21
N THR A 136 -8.31 -5.15 1.93
CA THR A 136 -7.36 -4.71 2.95
C THR A 136 -7.34 -3.20 3.10
N LEU A 137 -7.40 -2.74 4.35
CA LEU A 137 -7.18 -1.34 4.71
C LEU A 137 -5.81 -1.19 5.37
N TRP A 138 -5.15 -0.04 5.21
CA TRP A 138 -3.93 0.26 5.95
C TRP A 138 -3.86 1.71 6.41
N GLY A 139 -3.11 1.95 7.48
CA GLY A 139 -2.99 3.25 8.11
C GLY A 139 -1.64 3.43 8.81
N VAL A 140 -1.24 4.70 8.95
CA VAL A 140 0.02 5.09 9.58
C VAL A 140 -0.20 5.32 11.08
N LYS A 141 0.66 4.74 11.91
CA LYS A 141 0.71 4.92 13.38
C LYS A 141 -0.62 4.69 14.10
N GLN A 142 -1.30 3.62 13.71
CA GLN A 142 -2.56 3.22 14.33
C GLN A 142 -2.29 2.28 15.50
N THR A 143 -2.82 2.62 16.67
CA THR A 143 -2.68 1.74 17.85
C THR A 143 -3.62 0.54 17.72
N ILE A 144 -3.04 -0.65 17.86
CA ILE A 144 -3.77 -1.92 17.91
C ILE A 144 -3.44 -2.62 19.23
N ARG A 145 -4.47 -2.91 20.03
CA ARG A 145 -4.30 -3.42 21.41
C ARG A 145 -3.46 -2.45 22.24
N ASP A 146 -2.23 -2.83 22.57
CA ASP A 146 -1.24 -2.11 23.37
C ASP A 146 0.04 -1.76 22.57
N PHE A 147 -0.01 -1.88 21.25
CA PHE A 147 1.13 -1.70 20.35
C PHE A 147 0.78 -0.71 19.22
N THR A 148 1.73 0.16 18.85
CA THR A 148 1.57 1.13 17.75
C THR A 148 2.71 0.96 16.76
N PRO A 149 2.54 0.14 15.70
CA PRO A 149 3.54 0.01 14.66
C PRO A 149 3.60 1.25 13.77
N ALA A 150 4.64 1.34 12.94
CA ALA A 150 4.73 2.37 11.92
C ALA A 150 3.54 2.33 10.95
N PHE A 151 3.19 1.15 10.43
CA PHE A 151 1.95 0.91 9.69
C PHE A 151 1.16 -0.25 10.25
N VAL A 152 -0.17 -0.17 10.13
CA VAL A 152 -1.07 -1.28 10.40
C VAL A 152 -1.84 -1.60 9.13
N LEU A 153 -1.94 -2.89 8.81
CA LEU A 153 -2.82 -3.42 7.78
C LEU A 153 -3.90 -4.28 8.43
N LYS A 154 -5.15 -4.08 7.99
CA LYS A 154 -6.35 -4.81 8.39
C LYS A 154 -6.93 -5.53 7.18
N VAL A 155 -6.67 -6.82 7.08
CA VAL A 155 -7.23 -7.69 6.05
C VAL A 155 -8.63 -8.12 6.50
N CYS A 156 -9.67 -7.84 5.72
CA CYS A 156 -11.06 -8.00 6.11
C CYS A 156 -11.79 -9.01 5.23
N MET A 157 -12.65 -9.82 5.83
CA MET A 157 -13.55 -10.72 5.11
C MET A 157 -14.82 -10.97 5.94
N LYS A 158 -15.99 -10.58 5.41
CA LYS A 158 -17.34 -10.83 5.97
C LYS A 158 -17.44 -10.57 7.49
N GLY A 159 -16.87 -9.46 7.95
CA GLY A 159 -16.87 -9.06 9.37
C GLY A 159 -15.74 -9.66 10.21
N GLU A 160 -14.99 -10.63 9.70
CA GLU A 160 -13.75 -11.11 10.28
C GLU A 160 -12.53 -10.35 9.76
N PHE A 161 -11.43 -10.38 10.51
CA PHE A 161 -10.19 -9.73 10.08
C PHE A 161 -8.91 -10.38 10.61
N ARG A 162 -7.80 -10.03 9.95
CA ARG A 162 -6.43 -10.28 10.40
C ARG A 162 -5.65 -8.97 10.42
N TRP A 163 -4.73 -8.88 11.39
CA TRP A 163 -3.84 -7.74 11.57
C TRP A 163 -2.44 -8.09 11.07
N LEU A 164 -1.79 -7.11 10.46
CA LEU A 164 -0.36 -7.11 10.17
C LEU A 164 0.22 -5.75 10.60
N GLY A 165 1.26 -5.76 11.41
CA GLY A 165 2.02 -4.56 11.75
C GLY A 165 3.29 -4.45 10.90
N ILE A 166 3.72 -3.23 10.61
CA ILE A 166 4.98 -2.95 9.92
C ILE A 166 5.83 -2.04 10.78
N GLU A 167 7.10 -2.40 10.96
CA GLU A 167 8.13 -1.60 11.61
C GLU A 167 9.26 -1.32 10.63
N CYS A 168 9.77 -0.08 10.61
CA CYS A 168 10.78 0.34 9.62
C CYS A 168 12.15 0.65 10.22
N HIS A 169 12.30 0.51 11.54
CA HIS A 169 13.54 0.83 12.27
C HIS A 169 14.22 -0.41 12.88
N ALA A 170 14.08 -1.55 12.22
CA ALA A 170 14.70 -2.79 12.67
C ALA A 170 16.22 -2.77 12.45
N PRO A 171 17.00 -3.52 13.24
CA PRO A 171 18.40 -3.76 12.92
C PRO A 171 18.58 -4.48 11.58
N ARG A 172 19.65 -4.14 10.86
CA ARG A 172 20.03 -4.85 9.64
C ARG A 172 20.36 -6.32 9.95
N ARG A 173 19.89 -7.24 9.12
CA ARG A 173 20.17 -8.68 9.20
C ARG A 173 20.39 -9.29 7.83
N ALA A 174 21.12 -10.39 7.78
CA ALA A 174 21.18 -11.22 6.59
C ALA A 174 19.86 -11.98 6.43
N LEU A 175 19.31 -11.99 5.22
CA LEU A 175 18.01 -12.57 4.92
C LEU A 175 18.12 -13.67 3.86
N PRO A 176 17.26 -14.69 3.90
CA PRO A 176 17.13 -15.66 2.83
C PRO A 176 16.75 -15.01 1.49
N GLU A 177 17.16 -15.64 0.38
CA GLU A 177 16.79 -15.20 -0.98
C GLU A 177 15.33 -15.52 -1.34
N ASP A 178 14.81 -16.65 -0.85
CA ASP A 178 13.40 -17.05 -1.08
C ASP A 178 12.45 -16.10 -0.34
N LEU A 179 11.47 -15.54 -1.07
CA LEU A 179 10.51 -14.55 -0.56
C LEU A 179 9.78 -15.05 0.69
N HIS A 180 9.29 -16.30 0.67
CA HIS A 180 8.56 -16.85 1.82
C HIS A 180 9.44 -16.94 3.06
N ASN A 181 10.65 -17.47 2.92
CA ASN A 181 11.60 -17.57 4.02
C ASN A 181 12.10 -16.21 4.48
N ARG A 182 12.21 -15.23 3.57
CA ARG A 182 12.58 -13.85 3.89
C ARG A 182 11.50 -13.16 4.73
N VAL A 183 10.25 -13.17 4.27
CA VAL A 183 9.10 -12.63 5.00
C VAL A 183 8.97 -13.31 6.36
N ARG A 184 9.12 -14.64 6.42
CA ARG A 184 9.13 -15.37 7.69
C ARG A 184 10.27 -14.96 8.61
N ALA A 185 11.49 -14.90 8.09
CA ALA A 185 12.64 -14.44 8.86
C ALA A 185 12.44 -13.01 9.35
N ARG A 186 11.67 -12.19 8.61
CA ARG A 186 11.36 -10.82 9.01
C ARG A 186 10.38 -10.70 10.16
N THR A 187 9.48 -11.66 10.26
CA THR A 187 8.29 -11.58 11.09
C THR A 187 8.61 -11.85 12.55
N MET A 188 8.02 -11.04 13.43
CA MET A 188 7.91 -11.32 14.86
C MET A 188 6.44 -11.22 15.29
N VAL A 189 6.13 -11.69 16.50
CA VAL A 189 4.77 -11.57 17.06
C VAL A 189 4.82 -10.61 18.23
N ILE A 190 4.14 -9.46 18.11
CA ILE A 190 4.01 -8.46 19.18
C ILE A 190 2.54 -8.39 19.55
N SER A 191 2.23 -8.60 20.84
CA SER A 191 0.87 -8.57 21.35
C SER A 191 -0.11 -9.46 20.56
N GLY A 192 0.36 -10.60 20.06
CA GLY A 192 -0.43 -11.54 19.25
C GLY A 192 -0.72 -11.06 17.82
N VAL A 193 0.01 -10.07 17.31
CA VAL A 193 -0.07 -9.56 15.93
C VAL A 193 1.26 -9.87 15.22
N PRO A 194 1.26 -10.46 14.02
CA PRO A 194 2.46 -10.57 13.22
C PRO A 194 2.96 -9.20 12.78
N VAL A 195 4.25 -8.95 12.93
CA VAL A 195 4.91 -7.69 12.60
C VAL A 195 6.09 -7.95 11.67
N LEU A 196 6.05 -7.37 10.48
CA LEU A 196 7.20 -7.34 9.57
C LEU A 196 8.12 -6.19 9.95
N ALA A 197 9.39 -6.52 10.15
CA ALA A 197 10.40 -5.57 10.59
C ALA A 197 11.45 -5.35 9.48
N PHE A 198 11.43 -4.15 8.91
CA PHE A 198 12.38 -3.63 7.93
C PHE A 198 13.41 -2.76 8.62
N SER A 199 14.66 -2.83 8.16
CA SER A 199 15.70 -1.87 8.54
C SER A 199 15.65 -0.65 7.62
N PRO A 200 16.19 0.51 8.05
CA PRO A 200 16.27 1.68 7.18
C PRO A 200 16.95 1.39 5.84
N THR A 201 18.02 0.61 5.87
CA THR A 201 18.76 0.19 4.66
C THR A 201 17.92 -0.65 3.70
N ASP A 202 16.97 -1.44 4.19
CA ASP A 202 16.08 -2.23 3.31
C ASP A 202 15.23 -1.29 2.44
N VAL A 203 14.59 -0.30 3.08
CA VAL A 203 13.70 0.65 2.41
C VAL A 203 14.51 1.58 1.48
N GLU A 204 15.69 2.03 1.92
CA GLU A 204 16.56 2.90 1.11
C GLU A 204 17.12 2.19 -0.13
N THR A 205 17.38 0.88 -0.04
CA THR A 205 17.95 0.09 -1.14
C THR A 205 16.87 -0.29 -2.15
N ASP A 206 15.75 -0.82 -1.66
CA ASP A 206 14.68 -1.33 -2.51
C ASP A 206 13.33 -1.31 -1.78
N VAL A 207 12.69 -0.14 -1.81
CA VAL A 207 11.37 0.07 -1.22
C VAL A 207 10.28 -0.76 -1.92
N SER A 208 10.38 -1.00 -3.23
CA SER A 208 9.42 -1.83 -3.96
C SER A 208 9.49 -3.29 -3.51
N ALA A 209 10.69 -3.84 -3.29
CA ALA A 209 10.85 -5.17 -2.69
C ALA A 209 10.26 -5.23 -1.27
N CYS A 210 10.36 -4.14 -0.48
CA CYS A 210 9.71 -4.07 0.82
C CYS A 210 8.18 -4.14 0.69
N VAL A 211 7.58 -3.44 -0.27
CA VAL A 211 6.13 -3.51 -0.55
C VAL A 211 5.72 -4.89 -1.06
N GLU A 212 6.53 -5.54 -1.89
CA GLU A 212 6.29 -6.93 -2.32
C GLU A 212 6.24 -7.89 -1.12
N GLU A 213 7.16 -7.74 -0.17
CA GLU A 213 7.16 -8.54 1.07
C GLU A 213 5.92 -8.29 1.93
N ILE A 214 5.47 -7.04 2.02
CA ILE A 214 4.20 -6.69 2.70
C ILE A 214 3.03 -7.36 1.98
N GLY A 215 2.98 -7.27 0.66
CA GLY A 215 1.93 -7.86 -0.17
C GLY A 215 1.89 -9.38 -0.08
N TYR A 216 3.05 -10.02 0.02
CA TYR A 216 3.14 -11.46 0.23
C TYR A 216 2.53 -11.85 1.59
N ALA A 217 2.88 -11.14 2.66
CA ALA A 217 2.35 -11.41 4.00
C ALA A 217 0.84 -11.16 4.09
N THR A 218 0.33 -10.08 3.53
CA THR A 218 -1.11 -9.81 3.47
C THR A 218 -1.84 -10.85 2.65
N SER A 219 -1.25 -11.36 1.55
CA SER A 219 -1.86 -12.42 0.74
C SER A 219 -2.05 -13.73 1.52
N ILE A 220 -1.10 -14.09 2.38
CA ILE A 220 -1.24 -15.27 3.25
C ILE A 220 -2.37 -15.04 4.26
N LEU A 221 -2.47 -13.85 4.87
CA LEU A 221 -3.57 -13.53 5.79
C LEU A 221 -4.94 -13.49 5.09
N ALA A 222 -4.98 -13.03 3.84
CA ALA A 222 -6.18 -13.04 3.01
C ALA A 222 -6.62 -14.47 2.71
N GLN A 223 -5.68 -15.34 2.30
CA GLN A 223 -5.91 -16.78 2.10
C GLN A 223 -6.42 -17.47 3.36
N GLU A 224 -5.87 -17.14 4.55
CA GLU A 224 -6.39 -17.67 5.82
C GLU A 224 -7.87 -17.34 6.02
N LEU A 225 -8.26 -16.09 5.78
CA LEU A 225 -9.65 -15.66 5.90
C LEU A 225 -10.55 -16.33 4.86
N LEU A 226 -10.13 -16.38 3.59
CA LEU A 226 -10.86 -17.07 2.54
C LEU A 226 -11.06 -18.56 2.85
N ALA A 227 -10.04 -19.21 3.39
CA ALA A 227 -10.12 -20.62 3.80
C ALA A 227 -11.08 -20.83 4.98
N MET A 228 -11.12 -19.91 5.95
CA MET A 228 -12.11 -19.96 7.03
C MET A 228 -13.55 -19.87 6.54
N HIS A 229 -13.79 -19.16 5.43
CA HIS A 229 -15.09 -19.08 4.79
C HIS A 229 -15.35 -20.16 3.72
N GLY A 230 -14.47 -21.16 3.59
CA GLY A 230 -14.62 -22.28 2.67
C GLY A 230 -14.51 -21.89 1.19
N ILE A 231 -13.90 -20.74 0.88
CA ILE A 231 -13.71 -20.26 -0.50
C ILE A 231 -12.42 -20.84 -1.09
N GLU A 232 -11.36 -20.92 -0.28
CA GLU A 232 -10.05 -21.42 -0.67
C GLU A 232 -9.59 -22.57 0.24
N PRO A 233 -8.64 -23.42 -0.23
CA PRO A 233 -7.98 -24.36 0.66
C PRO A 233 -7.14 -23.62 1.71
N GLN A 234 -6.89 -24.26 2.85
CA GLN A 234 -5.97 -23.69 3.83
C GLN A 234 -4.59 -23.43 3.22
N PRO A 235 -3.97 -22.27 3.52
CA PRO A 235 -2.67 -21.94 2.99
C PRO A 235 -1.63 -22.96 3.45
N ARG A 236 -0.82 -23.44 2.50
CA ARG A 236 0.25 -24.41 2.79
C ARG A 236 1.42 -23.80 3.55
N ARG A 237 1.49 -22.47 3.58
CA ARG A 237 2.61 -21.68 4.05
C ARG A 237 2.11 -20.66 5.07
N ASP A 238 2.76 -20.64 6.22
CA ASP A 238 2.59 -19.62 7.24
C ASP A 238 3.87 -18.78 7.31
N PHE A 239 3.75 -17.46 7.20
CA PHE A 239 4.90 -16.56 7.32
C PHE A 239 5.24 -16.24 8.79
N ARG A 240 4.42 -16.63 9.75
CA ARG A 240 4.72 -16.48 11.17
C ARG A 240 5.91 -17.38 11.57
N PRO A 241 6.71 -16.99 12.57
CA PRO A 241 7.79 -17.81 13.10
C PRO A 241 7.27 -19.19 13.56
N ARG A 242 8.10 -20.23 13.38
CA ARG A 242 7.82 -21.55 13.99
C ARG A 242 8.29 -21.52 15.43
N ASN A 243 7.43 -21.96 16.36
CA ASN A 243 7.81 -22.28 17.73
C ASN A 243 8.72 -23.52 17.77
#